data_AF-A0A8T3PLA9-F1
#
_entry.id   AF-A0A8T3PLA9-F1
#
_cell.length_a   1.000
_cell.length_b   1.000
_cell.length_c   1.000
_cell.angle_alpha   90.00
_cell.angle_beta   90.00
_cell.angle_gamma   90.00
#
_symmetry.space_group_name_H-M   'P 1'
#
loop_
_entity.id
_entity.type
_entity.pdbx_description
1 polymer ?
#
loop_
_entity_poly.entity_id
_entity_poly.type
_entity_poly.pdbx_seq_one_letter_code
_entity_poly.pdbx_strand_id
1 'polypeptide(L)'
;MKPEDSVALGLFALAMGVVIFFSVRSSSKFKRRGNPRLLETREVGTGAEDSSSHFSRLILYPPLTIALIVISVAISLMSNMGSSVTDLKALFIADPESHGLLEIGAGEVWRLITPIFVHFGPIHLLFNMMWLWDLGKLIEAKKGHWFTAGFVLAAGISSNLAQYLVTGSPLFGGMSGVVYGSGLYLDTGAA
;
A
#
# COMPACT_ATOMS: atom_id res chain seq x y z
N MET A 1 22.34 4.94 22.30
CA MET A 1 21.51 5.44 21.18
C MET A 1 22.27 6.60 20.58
N LYS A 2 22.59 6.55 19.29
CA LYS A 2 23.36 7.64 18.68
C LYS A 2 22.41 8.81 18.35
N PRO A 3 22.85 10.07 18.40
CA PRO A 3 21.98 11.24 18.25
C PRO A 3 21.20 11.27 16.93
N GLU A 4 21.70 10.64 15.87
CA GLU A 4 21.06 10.47 14.56
C GLU A 4 19.79 9.58 14.60
N ASP A 5 19.74 8.58 15.49
CA ASP A 5 18.61 7.66 15.63
C ASP A 5 17.38 8.38 16.22
N SER A 6 17.61 9.35 17.10
CA SER A 6 16.58 10.14 17.76
C SER A 6 15.89 11.13 16.83
N VAL A 7 16.60 11.62 15.80
CA VAL A 7 16.04 12.55 14.79
C VAL A 7 15.14 11.80 13.82
N ALA A 8 15.53 10.59 13.40
CA ALA A 8 14.70 9.73 12.55
C ALA A 8 13.40 9.31 13.25
N LEU A 9 13.48 8.95 14.54
CA LEU A 9 12.32 8.66 15.37
C LEU A 9 11.40 9.89 15.56
N GLY A 10 11.97 11.07 15.72
CA GLY A 10 11.23 12.33 15.84
C GLY A 10 10.48 12.71 14.57
N LEU A 11 11.10 12.56 13.40
CA LEU A 11 10.45 12.80 12.10
C LEU A 11 9.36 11.78 11.81
N PHE A 12 9.56 10.52 12.21
CA PHE A 12 8.56 9.46 12.07
C PHE A 12 7.32 9.72 12.97
N ALA A 13 7.54 10.13 14.22
CA ALA A 13 6.46 10.52 15.14
C ALA A 13 5.69 11.77 14.66
N LEU A 14 6.39 12.75 14.07
CA LEU A 14 5.76 13.93 13.49
C LEU A 14 4.89 13.57 12.27
N ALA A 15 5.38 12.68 11.40
CA ALA A 15 4.61 12.16 10.27
C ALA A 15 3.37 11.38 10.73
N MET A 16 3.48 10.58 11.79
CA MET A 16 2.32 9.89 12.40
C MET A 16 1.31 10.86 13.03
N GLY A 17 1.78 11.93 13.68
CA GLY A 17 0.93 12.94 14.31
C GLY A 17 0.11 13.77 13.31
N VAL A 18 0.70 14.11 12.16
CA VAL A 18 -0.01 14.79 11.06
C VAL A 18 -1.12 13.89 10.51
N VAL A 19 -0.88 12.58 10.35
CA VAL A 19 -1.87 11.62 9.82
C VAL A 19 -3.08 11.46 10.76
N ILE A 20 -2.88 11.43 12.07
CA ILE A 20 -3.99 11.33 13.05
C ILE A 20 -4.84 12.61 13.05
N PHE A 21 -4.22 13.79 12.94
CA PHE A 21 -4.94 15.07 12.91
C PHE A 21 -5.86 15.21 11.68
N PHE A 22 -5.45 14.69 10.52
CA PHE A 22 -6.28 14.72 9.31
C PHE A 22 -7.41 13.67 9.30
N SER A 23 -7.22 12.52 9.95
CA SER A 23 -8.26 11.47 10.05
C SER A 23 -9.51 11.92 10.82
N VAL A 24 -9.39 12.86 11.76
CA VAL A 24 -10.54 13.34 12.56
C VAL A 24 -11.40 14.35 11.78
N ARG A 25 -10.85 15.05 10.79
CA ARG A 25 -11.56 16.16 10.10
C ARG A 25 -12.52 15.68 9.01
N SER A 26 -12.36 14.45 8.50
CA SER A 26 -13.12 13.89 7.37
C SER A 26 -14.53 13.39 7.70
N SER A 27 -14.99 13.48 8.96
CA SER A 27 -16.29 12.93 9.37
C SER A 27 -17.49 13.90 9.30
N SER A 28 -17.33 15.16 8.88
CA SER A 28 -18.33 16.20 9.20
C SER A 28 -19.28 16.66 8.08
N LYS A 29 -19.32 16.03 6.90
CA LYS A 29 -20.20 16.50 5.82
C LYS A 29 -20.97 15.40 5.11
N PHE A 30 -22.04 14.91 5.76
CA PHE A 30 -23.13 14.27 5.03
C PHE A 30 -24.49 14.71 5.58
N LYS A 31 -24.98 15.85 5.08
CA LYS A 31 -26.32 16.35 5.37
C LYS A 31 -27.31 15.66 4.43
N ARG A 32 -28.01 14.62 4.90
CA ARG A 32 -29.16 14.03 4.21
C ARG A 32 -30.30 15.04 4.15
N ARG A 33 -30.66 15.48 2.95
CA ARG A 33 -31.89 16.25 2.69
C ARG A 33 -32.88 15.30 2.03
N GLY A 34 -33.92 14.92 2.78
CA GLY A 34 -35.01 14.11 2.25
C GLY A 34 -35.93 14.94 1.37
N ASN A 35 -36.58 14.28 0.41
CA ASN A 35 -37.89 14.70 -0.04
C ASN A 35 -38.71 13.46 -0.49
N PRO A 36 -39.98 13.33 -0.08
CA PRO A 36 -40.82 12.21 -0.48
C PRO A 36 -41.67 12.55 -1.72
N ARG A 37 -41.93 11.49 -2.51
CA ARG A 37 -43.10 11.22 -3.38
C ARG A 37 -43.12 11.67 -4.85
N LEU A 38 -43.40 10.63 -5.66
CA LEU A 38 -44.18 10.55 -6.90
C LEU A 38 -43.49 11.01 -8.19
N LEU A 39 -43.12 10.05 -9.04
CA LEU A 39 -43.94 9.58 -10.17
C LEU A 39 -43.23 8.41 -10.86
N GLU A 40 -43.98 7.35 -11.09
CA GLU A 40 -43.60 6.15 -11.81
C GLU A 40 -43.33 6.51 -13.29
N THR A 41 -42.07 6.74 -13.62
CA THR A 41 -41.60 6.82 -15.00
C THR A 41 -40.59 5.72 -15.22
N ARG A 42 -40.94 4.75 -16.08
CA ARG A 42 -40.12 3.65 -16.60
C ARG A 42 -38.62 3.91 -16.47
N GLU A 43 -37.98 3.24 -15.51
CA GLU A 43 -36.53 3.27 -15.36
C GLU A 43 -35.87 2.47 -16.47
N VAL A 44 -35.36 3.17 -17.49
CA VAL A 44 -34.15 2.74 -18.18
C VAL A 44 -32.98 3.18 -17.30
N GLY A 45 -32.82 2.51 -16.15
CA GLY A 45 -31.83 2.81 -15.10
C GLY A 45 -30.58 1.94 -15.16
N THR A 46 -30.33 1.24 -16.27
CA THR A 46 -29.37 0.13 -16.32
C THR A 46 -27.91 0.56 -16.13
N GLY A 47 -27.51 1.76 -16.57
CA GLY A 47 -26.11 2.20 -16.51
C GLY A 47 -25.65 2.72 -15.14
N ALA A 48 -26.53 3.41 -14.42
CA ALA A 48 -26.19 3.98 -13.10
C ALA A 48 -26.27 2.92 -11.99
N GLU A 49 -27.25 2.02 -12.05
CA GLU A 49 -27.33 0.89 -11.12
C GLU A 49 -26.15 -0.07 -11.30
N ASP A 50 -25.80 -0.45 -12.54
CA ASP A 50 -24.70 -1.39 -12.82
C ASP A 50 -23.36 -0.86 -12.30
N SER A 51 -23.05 0.42 -12.58
CA SER A 51 -21.83 1.09 -12.08
C SER A 51 -21.78 1.15 -10.55
N SER A 52 -22.89 1.47 -9.89
CA SER A 52 -22.97 1.50 -8.42
C SER A 52 -22.81 0.10 -7.79
N SER A 53 -23.32 -0.94 -8.46
CA SER A 53 -23.23 -2.33 -8.02
C SER A 53 -21.81 -2.87 -8.19
N HIS A 54 -21.15 -2.55 -9.31
CA HIS A 54 -19.76 -2.94 -9.58
C HIS A 54 -18.80 -2.27 -8.61
N PHE A 55 -18.96 -0.97 -8.36
CA PHE A 55 -18.16 -0.24 -7.38
C PHE A 55 -18.32 -0.80 -5.96
N SER A 56 -19.56 -1.11 -5.56
CA SER A 56 -19.86 -1.72 -4.25
C SER A 56 -19.23 -3.11 -4.12
N ARG A 57 -19.23 -3.91 -5.20
CA ARG A 57 -18.55 -5.21 -5.23
C ARG A 57 -17.03 -5.07 -5.08
N LEU A 58 -16.40 -4.11 -5.76
CA LEU A 58 -14.95 -3.90 -5.66
C LEU A 58 -14.51 -3.33 -4.31
N ILE A 59 -15.34 -2.53 -3.64
CA ILE A 59 -15.06 -2.10 -2.27
C ILE A 59 -15.11 -3.28 -1.28
N LEU A 60 -16.03 -4.22 -1.49
CA LEU A 60 -16.18 -5.40 -0.63
C LEU A 60 -15.16 -6.49 -0.95
N TYR A 61 -14.80 -6.65 -2.22
CA TYR A 61 -13.90 -7.68 -2.74
C TYR A 61 -12.91 -7.09 -3.75
N PRO A 62 -11.89 -6.34 -3.30
CA PRO A 62 -10.82 -5.83 -4.16
C PRO A 62 -9.78 -6.95 -4.42
N PRO A 63 -9.83 -7.68 -5.55
CA PRO A 63 -9.05 -8.91 -5.73
C PRO A 63 -7.54 -8.70 -5.63
N LEU A 64 -7.01 -7.60 -6.21
CA LEU A 64 -5.58 -7.33 -6.17
C LEU A 64 -5.14 -6.94 -4.76
N THR A 65 -5.89 -6.06 -4.09
CA THR A 65 -5.60 -5.65 -2.71
C THR A 65 -5.58 -6.86 -1.78
N ILE A 66 -6.54 -7.77 -1.91
CA ILE A 66 -6.58 -9.03 -1.15
C ILE A 66 -5.35 -9.89 -1.47
N ALA A 67 -5.00 -10.06 -2.74
CA ALA A 67 -3.84 -10.87 -3.13
C ALA A 67 -2.54 -10.32 -2.53
N LEU A 68 -2.33 -9.00 -2.57
CA LEU A 68 -1.16 -8.35 -1.97
C LEU A 68 -1.08 -8.54 -0.45
N ILE A 69 -2.23 -8.47 0.23
CA ILE A 69 -2.32 -8.73 1.67
C ILE A 69 -1.97 -10.18 1.98
N VAL A 70 -2.58 -11.14 1.27
CA VAL A 70 -2.36 -12.57 1.47
C VAL A 70 -0.89 -12.93 1.26
N ILE A 71 -0.26 -12.43 0.19
CA ILE A 71 1.16 -12.69 -0.10
C ILE A 71 2.04 -12.09 1.01
N SER A 72 1.78 -10.85 1.43
CA SER A 72 2.55 -10.19 2.50
C SER A 72 2.46 -10.95 3.83
N VAL A 73 1.25 -11.38 4.21
CA VAL A 73 1.02 -12.16 5.43
C VAL A 73 1.69 -13.53 5.34
N ALA A 74 1.59 -14.22 4.19
CA ALA A 74 2.21 -15.53 3.99
C ALA A 74 3.74 -15.45 4.12
N ILE A 75 4.39 -14.50 3.43
CA ILE A 75 5.85 -14.30 3.50
C ILE A 75 6.27 -13.93 4.93
N SER A 76 5.50 -13.10 5.62
CA SER A 76 5.80 -12.72 7.00
C SER A 76 5.71 -13.92 7.95
N LEU A 77 4.72 -14.80 7.80
CA LEU A 77 4.60 -16.01 8.60
C LEU A 77 5.73 -17.00 8.31
N MET A 78 6.05 -17.22 7.03
CA MET A 78 7.11 -18.14 6.61
C MET A 78 8.50 -17.70 7.09
N SER A 79 8.76 -16.40 7.13
CA SER A 79 10.05 -15.82 7.54
C SER A 79 10.17 -15.55 9.06
N ASN A 80 9.22 -16.07 9.87
CA ASN A 80 9.13 -15.77 11.30
C ASN A 80 9.15 -14.25 11.58
N MET A 81 8.25 -13.52 10.92
CA MET A 81 8.11 -12.06 10.96
C MET A 81 9.38 -11.32 10.52
N GLY A 82 10.07 -11.84 9.51
CA GLY A 82 11.29 -11.23 8.98
C GLY A 82 12.58 -11.56 9.74
N SER A 83 12.51 -12.44 10.75
CA SER A 83 13.68 -12.85 11.53
C SER A 83 14.61 -13.79 10.73
N SER A 84 14.05 -14.59 9.83
CA SER A 84 14.81 -15.50 8.95
C SER A 84 15.35 -14.75 7.73
N VAL A 85 16.41 -13.96 7.92
CA VAL A 85 17.05 -13.17 6.84
C VAL A 85 17.50 -14.07 5.69
N THR A 86 18.00 -15.27 5.97
CA THR A 86 18.44 -16.24 4.96
C THR A 86 17.32 -16.63 4.00
N ASP A 87 16.11 -16.86 4.52
CA ASP A 87 14.95 -17.27 3.73
C ASP A 87 14.41 -16.11 2.87
N LEU A 88 14.74 -14.87 3.25
CA LEU A 88 14.32 -13.64 2.58
C LEU A 88 15.35 -13.09 1.60
N LYS A 89 16.56 -13.66 1.52
CA LYS A 89 17.65 -13.16 0.67
C LYS A 89 17.23 -12.91 -0.78
N ALA A 90 16.44 -13.81 -1.36
CA ALA A 90 15.98 -13.69 -2.74
C ALA A 90 14.89 -12.61 -2.95
N LEU A 91 14.25 -12.16 -1.87
CA LEU A 91 13.20 -11.14 -1.89
C LEU A 91 13.72 -9.73 -1.63
N PHE A 92 14.91 -9.59 -1.05
CA PHE A 92 15.57 -8.31 -0.88
C PHE A 92 16.06 -7.72 -2.20
N ILE A 93 16.22 -6.39 -2.21
CA ILE A 93 16.65 -5.65 -3.40
C ILE A 93 18.07 -6.02 -3.86
N ALA A 94 18.91 -6.46 -2.93
CA ALA A 94 20.24 -7.00 -3.16
C ALA A 94 20.54 -8.08 -2.12
N ASP A 95 21.53 -8.94 -2.37
CA ASP A 95 22.02 -9.84 -1.33
C ASP A 95 22.71 -9.01 -0.22
N PRO A 96 22.39 -9.22 1.07
CA PRO A 96 23.11 -8.58 2.17
C PRO A 96 24.63 -8.81 2.17
N GLU A 97 25.10 -9.87 1.52
CA GLU A 97 26.52 -10.21 1.39
C GLU A 97 27.17 -9.65 0.11
N SER A 98 26.38 -9.12 -0.83
CA SER A 98 26.90 -8.54 -2.07
C SER A 98 27.06 -7.03 -1.99
N HIS A 99 27.82 -6.49 -2.95
CA HIS A 99 28.03 -5.06 -3.09
C HIS A 99 27.28 -4.55 -4.33
N GLY A 100 26.20 -3.80 -4.10
CA GLY A 100 25.45 -3.13 -5.15
C GLY A 100 24.22 -3.92 -5.64
N LEU A 101 23.82 -3.66 -6.89
CA LEU A 101 22.63 -4.22 -7.53
C LEU A 101 23.00 -5.17 -8.68
N LEU A 102 24.11 -5.90 -8.53
CA LEU A 102 24.67 -6.74 -9.61
C LEU A 102 23.71 -7.86 -10.03
N GLU A 103 22.94 -8.39 -9.09
CA GLU A 103 21.93 -9.43 -9.27
C GLU A 103 20.81 -8.96 -10.21
N ILE A 104 20.42 -7.67 -10.10
CA ILE A 104 19.43 -7.07 -11.00
C ILE A 104 20.00 -7.03 -12.42
N GLY A 105 21.28 -6.67 -12.57
CA GLY A 105 22.00 -6.73 -13.85
C GLY A 105 22.15 -8.16 -14.40
N ALA A 106 22.17 -9.16 -13.52
CA ALA A 106 22.22 -10.59 -13.86
C ALA A 106 20.85 -11.20 -14.20
N GLY A 107 19.77 -10.41 -14.13
CA GLY A 107 18.42 -10.83 -14.52
C GLY A 107 17.44 -11.04 -13.37
N GLU A 108 17.85 -10.81 -12.11
CA GLU A 108 16.98 -10.93 -10.92
C GLU A 108 16.07 -9.71 -10.74
N VAL A 109 15.37 -9.31 -11.80
CA VAL A 109 14.58 -8.06 -11.87
C VAL A 109 13.40 -8.02 -10.89
N TRP A 110 12.95 -9.17 -10.39
CA TRP A 110 11.91 -9.25 -9.35
C TRP A 110 12.35 -8.57 -8.05
N ARG A 111 13.65 -8.47 -7.78
CA ARG A 111 14.21 -7.79 -6.59
C ARG A 111 13.82 -6.31 -6.48
N LEU A 112 13.45 -5.69 -7.60
CA LEU A 112 12.94 -4.31 -7.60
C LEU A 112 11.58 -4.19 -6.91
N ILE A 113 10.78 -5.25 -6.92
CA ILE A 113 9.41 -5.23 -6.40
C ILE A 113 9.22 -6.11 -5.16
N THR A 114 9.89 -7.27 -5.06
CA THR A 114 9.69 -8.22 -3.96
C THR A 114 9.90 -7.68 -2.54
N PRO A 115 10.74 -6.65 -2.27
CA PRO A 115 10.86 -6.09 -0.93
C PRO A 115 9.55 -5.58 -0.35
N ILE A 116 8.56 -5.20 -1.18
CA ILE A 116 7.27 -4.71 -0.68
C ILE A 116 6.53 -5.76 0.16
N PHE A 117 6.81 -7.05 -0.05
CA PHE A 117 6.13 -8.14 0.67
C PHE A 117 6.83 -8.54 1.97
N VAL A 118 8.06 -8.10 2.19
CA VAL A 118 8.86 -8.48 3.36
C VAL A 118 8.52 -7.55 4.53
N HIS A 119 8.05 -8.10 5.65
CA HIS A 119 7.71 -7.30 6.83
C HIS A 119 8.45 -7.79 8.07
N PHE A 120 8.95 -6.83 8.86
CA PHE A 120 9.66 -7.07 10.11
C PHE A 120 8.78 -6.78 11.32
N GLY A 121 8.37 -7.82 12.01
CA GLY A 121 7.55 -7.73 13.22
C GLY A 121 6.04 -7.55 12.98
N PRO A 122 5.22 -7.96 13.96
CA PRO A 122 3.76 -8.03 13.80
C PRO A 122 3.09 -6.66 13.69
N ILE A 123 3.59 -5.65 14.41
CA ILE A 123 3.02 -4.29 14.37
C ILE A 123 3.23 -3.65 13.01
N HIS A 124 4.41 -3.83 12.41
CA HIS A 124 4.73 -3.30 11.09
C HIS A 124 3.84 -3.92 10.01
N LEU A 125 3.65 -5.25 10.05
CA LEU A 125 2.73 -5.95 9.17
C LEU A 125 1.30 -5.43 9.35
N LEU A 126 0.81 -5.37 10.60
CA LEU A 126 -0.57 -4.93 10.90
C LEU A 126 -0.88 -3.55 10.32
N PHE A 127 -0.01 -2.56 10.55
CA PHE A 127 -0.24 -1.21 10.04
C PHE A 127 -0.21 -1.14 8.52
N ASN A 128 0.71 -1.85 7.87
CA ASN A 128 0.75 -1.90 6.41
C ASN A 128 -0.52 -2.53 5.83
N MET A 129 -0.96 -3.66 6.38
CA MET A 129 -2.14 -4.37 5.88
C MET A 129 -3.42 -3.57 6.12
N MET A 130 -3.55 -2.89 7.27
CA MET A 130 -4.68 -2.02 7.57
C MET A 130 -4.77 -0.87 6.56
N TRP A 131 -3.66 -0.15 6.32
CA TRP A 131 -3.66 0.96 5.37
C TRP A 131 -3.77 0.52 3.91
N LEU A 132 -3.14 -0.60 3.56
CA LEU A 132 -3.28 -1.19 2.23
C LEU A 132 -4.72 -1.61 1.95
N TRP A 133 -5.41 -2.18 2.94
CA TRP A 133 -6.83 -2.49 2.82
C TRP A 133 -7.64 -1.22 2.57
N ASP A 134 -7.47 -0.19 3.41
CA ASP A 134 -8.31 1.00 3.32
C ASP A 134 -8.04 1.85 2.08
N LEU A 135 -6.78 2.05 1.71
CA LEU A 135 -6.41 2.88 0.56
C LEU A 135 -6.42 2.08 -0.75
N GLY A 136 -5.92 0.85 -0.73
CA GLY A 136 -5.83 -0.02 -1.91
C GLY A 136 -7.20 -0.34 -2.48
N LYS A 137 -8.19 -0.70 -1.64
CA LYS A 137 -9.56 -0.96 -2.09
C LYS A 137 -10.21 0.26 -2.73
N LEU A 138 -9.90 1.47 -2.26
CA LEU A 138 -10.43 2.71 -2.83
C LEU A 138 -9.86 2.97 -4.22
N ILE A 139 -8.55 2.79 -4.40
CA ILE A 139 -7.90 2.97 -5.70
C ILE A 139 -8.40 1.90 -6.68
N GLU A 140 -8.45 0.63 -6.25
CA GLU A 140 -8.92 -0.49 -7.08
C GLU A 140 -10.38 -0.36 -7.49
N ALA A 141 -11.26 0.08 -6.58
CA ALA A 141 -12.67 0.33 -6.91
C ALA A 141 -12.86 1.52 -7.86
N LYS A 142 -12.02 2.57 -7.76
CA LYS A 142 -12.12 3.77 -8.59
C LYS A 142 -11.46 3.63 -9.97
N LYS A 143 -10.34 2.92 -10.08
CA LYS A 143 -9.49 2.88 -11.28
C LYS A 143 -9.34 1.48 -11.88
N GLY A 144 -9.82 0.45 -11.19
CA GLY A 144 -9.68 -0.94 -11.60
C GLY A 144 -8.33 -1.56 -11.23
N HIS A 145 -8.30 -2.89 -11.19
CA HIS A 145 -7.15 -3.67 -10.73
C HIS A 145 -5.89 -3.50 -11.61
N TRP A 146 -6.02 -3.29 -12.92
CA TRP A 146 -4.87 -3.08 -13.80
C TRP A 146 -4.14 -1.77 -13.51
N PHE A 147 -4.89 -0.70 -13.25
CA PHE A 147 -4.31 0.57 -12.83
C PHE A 147 -3.63 0.40 -11.48
N THR A 148 -4.31 -0.22 -10.51
CA THR A 148 -3.73 -0.47 -9.18
C THR A 148 -2.46 -1.31 -9.27
N ALA A 149 -2.39 -2.31 -10.15
CA ALA A 149 -1.18 -3.10 -10.37
C ALA A 149 -0.02 -2.23 -10.89
N GLY A 150 -0.25 -1.42 -11.93
CA GLY A 150 0.75 -0.49 -12.44
C GLY A 150 1.19 0.54 -11.40
N PHE A 151 0.25 1.01 -10.59
CA PHE A 151 0.51 1.92 -9.48
C PHE A 151 1.40 1.27 -8.42
N VAL A 152 1.08 0.06 -7.97
CA VAL A 152 1.87 -0.71 -7.00
C VAL A 152 3.28 -0.96 -7.53
N LEU A 153 3.43 -1.31 -8.81
CA LEU A 153 4.73 -1.47 -9.45
C LEU A 153 5.54 -0.17 -9.42
N ALA A 154 4.95 0.95 -9.86
CA ALA A 154 5.64 2.23 -9.88
C ALA A 154 6.02 2.71 -8.47
N ALA A 155 5.09 2.66 -7.52
CA ALA A 155 5.31 3.09 -6.14
C ALA A 155 6.33 2.18 -5.42
N GLY A 156 6.20 0.86 -5.57
CA GLY A 156 7.09 -0.11 -4.95
C GLY A 156 8.52 -0.04 -5.48
N ILE A 157 8.70 -0.01 -6.80
CA ILE A 157 10.03 0.08 -7.42
C ILE A 157 10.71 1.39 -7.02
N SER A 158 10.00 2.52 -7.12
CA SER A 158 10.58 3.83 -6.77
C SER A 158 10.92 3.93 -5.29
N SER A 159 10.08 3.44 -4.39
CA SER A 159 10.37 3.45 -2.94
C SER A 159 11.53 2.54 -2.58
N ASN A 160 11.59 1.34 -3.17
CA ASN A 160 12.65 0.37 -2.89
C ASN A 160 14.01 0.90 -3.35
N LEU A 161 14.08 1.46 -4.57
CA LEU A 161 15.29 2.08 -5.09
C LEU A 161 15.70 3.28 -4.24
N ALA A 162 14.77 4.18 -3.91
CA ALA A 162 15.06 5.34 -3.08
C ALA A 162 15.60 4.93 -1.69
N GLN A 163 14.98 3.94 -1.05
CA GLN A 163 15.43 3.46 0.25
C GLN A 163 16.82 2.83 0.18
N TYR A 164 17.11 2.01 -0.84
CA TYR A 164 18.44 1.43 -1.02
C TYR A 164 19.51 2.51 -1.29
N LEU A 165 19.22 3.49 -2.13
CA LEU A 165 20.15 4.59 -2.44
C LEU A 165 20.46 5.46 -1.22
N VAL A 166 19.50 5.66 -0.31
CA VAL A 166 19.68 6.47 0.89
C VAL A 166 20.37 5.70 2.01
N THR A 167 20.01 4.42 2.21
CA THR A 167 20.50 3.62 3.35
C THR A 167 21.73 2.79 3.04
N GLY A 168 21.95 2.46 1.78
CA GLY A 168 23.00 1.51 1.34
C GLY A 168 22.80 0.07 1.83
N SER A 169 21.65 -0.25 2.44
CA SER A 169 21.37 -1.56 3.03
C SER A 169 20.19 -2.22 2.32
N PRO A 170 20.26 -3.52 2.00
CA PRO A 170 19.12 -4.26 1.45
C PRO A 170 18.16 -4.79 2.53
N LEU A 171 18.49 -4.65 3.82
CA LEU A 171 17.70 -5.16 4.95
C LEU A 171 16.51 -4.25 5.28
N PHE A 172 15.64 -4.06 4.30
CA PHE A 172 14.37 -3.35 4.45
C PHE A 172 13.27 -4.06 3.66
N GLY A 173 12.04 -3.66 3.91
CA GLY A 173 10.89 -4.20 3.23
C GLY A 173 9.59 -3.61 3.78
N GLY A 174 8.51 -3.87 3.04
CA GLY A 174 7.15 -3.57 3.45
C GLY A 174 6.39 -2.74 2.42
N MET A 175 5.06 -2.76 2.53
CA MET A 175 4.16 -2.04 1.61
C MET A 175 4.12 -0.51 1.86
N SER A 176 4.95 0.03 2.74
CA SER A 176 4.81 1.41 3.23
C SER A 176 4.98 2.44 2.12
N GLY A 177 5.91 2.22 1.18
CA GLY A 177 6.05 3.06 -0.02
C GLY A 177 4.79 3.10 -0.88
N VAL A 178 4.15 1.95 -1.07
CA VAL A 178 2.87 1.82 -1.79
C VAL A 178 1.74 2.51 -1.02
N VAL A 179 1.69 2.36 0.30
CA VAL A 179 0.71 3.00 1.18
C VAL A 179 0.84 4.52 1.14
N TYR A 180 2.05 5.07 1.27
CA TYR A 180 2.29 6.50 1.19
C TYR A 180 1.94 7.06 -0.18
N GLY A 181 2.34 6.36 -1.25
CA GLY A 181 1.93 6.71 -2.61
C GLY A 181 0.41 6.73 -2.74
N SER A 182 -0.28 5.72 -2.21
CA SER A 182 -1.74 5.59 -2.29
C SER A 182 -2.44 6.76 -1.60
N GLY A 183 -1.96 7.14 -0.40
CA GLY A 183 -2.46 8.30 0.33
C GLY A 183 -2.26 9.59 -0.44
N LEU A 184 -1.06 9.82 -0.99
CA LEU A 184 -0.77 10.99 -1.81
C LEU A 184 -1.64 11.07 -3.06
N TYR A 185 -1.79 9.96 -3.78
CA TYR A 185 -2.62 9.88 -4.97
C TYR A 185 -4.08 10.25 -4.69
N LEU A 186 -4.65 9.73 -3.60
CA LEU A 186 -6.02 10.01 -3.20
C LEU A 186 -6.22 11.47 -2.76
N ASP A 187 -5.22 12.08 -2.13
CA ASP A 187 -5.29 13.48 -1.66
C ASP A 187 -5.21 14.49 -2.82
N THR A 188 -4.43 14.20 -3.86
CA THR A 188 -4.31 15.09 -5.04
C THR A 188 -5.60 15.24 -5.87
N GLY A 189 -6.67 14.52 -5.53
CA GLY A 189 -7.92 14.53 -6.30
C GLY A 189 -7.81 13.85 -7.67
N ALA A 190 -6.69 13.18 -7.97
CA ALA A 190 -6.50 12.41 -9.19
C ALA A 190 -7.35 11.11 -9.24
N ALA A 191 -8.04 10.79 -8.14
CA ALA A 191 -8.80 9.56 -7.90
C ALA A 191 -10.29 9.67 -8.18
#